data_AF-Q26GC4-F1
#
_entry.id   AF-Q26GC4-F1
#
_cell.length_a   1.000
_cell.length_b   1.000
_cell.length_c   1.000
_cell.angle_alpha   90.00
_cell.angle_beta   90.00
_cell.angle_gamma   90.00
#
_symmetry.space_group_name_H-M   'P 1'
#
loop_
_entity.id
_entity.type
_entity.pdbx_description
1 polymer ?
#
loop_
_entity_poly.entity_id
_entity_poly.type
_entity_poly.pdbx_seq_one_letter_code
_entity_poly.pdbx_strand_id
1 'polypeptide(L)'
;MTEDEKLALLKTILLTDDREYAESITHKINVLEEILRERHRLSEKVTPIIKEELEEFSKNIPKDLGPVITESLKVQIKNSKDEVVEALYPILGKMIKKYISQEIKVLSEQVNKTAKDTLSIQGLKRKMKSIFTGVSENEIIISDLGNAKVEQVFVIEKGSGILIGSFHLKETVDQDMISGMLTAIKGFVEDAFKQSNHDLQSIEYDLYEIHLHNFHKYYIATAVSGTFTETLENELENFNLEVSQEINKKDLLDSKEALEELLLTRYSALKFSNQ
;
A
#
# COMPACT_ATOMS: atom_id res chain seq x y z
N MET A 1 27.06 -107.33 -13.76
CA MET A 1 27.20 -105.93 -14.18
C MET A 1 28.52 -105.76 -14.91
N THR A 2 28.52 -105.19 -16.10
CA THR A 2 29.74 -104.86 -16.85
C THR A 2 30.47 -103.68 -16.18
N GLU A 3 31.77 -103.49 -16.44
CA GLU A 3 32.51 -102.33 -15.91
C GLU A 3 31.86 -101.00 -16.32
N ASP A 4 31.31 -100.94 -17.52
CA ASP A 4 30.56 -99.79 -18.03
C ASP A 4 29.31 -99.48 -17.19
N GLU A 5 28.60 -100.50 -16.72
CA GLU A 5 27.43 -100.32 -15.85
C GLU A 5 27.82 -99.80 -14.46
N LYS A 6 28.98 -100.22 -13.92
CA LYS A 6 29.50 -99.72 -12.64
C LYS A 6 29.98 -98.27 -12.75
N LEU A 7 30.65 -97.93 -13.85
CA LEU A 7 31.10 -96.56 -14.14
C LEU A 7 29.91 -95.62 -14.34
N ALA A 8 28.87 -96.07 -15.04
CA ALA A 8 27.63 -95.32 -15.21
C ALA A 8 26.89 -95.08 -13.89
N LEU A 9 26.85 -96.09 -13.00
CA LEU A 9 26.25 -95.98 -11.68
C LEU A 9 27.04 -95.00 -10.79
N LEU A 10 28.37 -95.10 -10.77
CA LEU A 10 29.25 -94.19 -10.01
C LEU A 10 29.14 -92.75 -10.50
N LYS A 11 29.10 -92.54 -11.83
CA LYS A 11 28.89 -91.22 -12.43
C LYS A 11 27.53 -90.64 -12.09
N THR A 12 26.49 -91.48 -11.99
CA THR A 12 25.17 -91.03 -11.57
C THR A 12 25.21 -90.59 -10.11
N ILE A 13 25.69 -91.44 -9.20
CA ILE A 13 25.75 -91.13 -7.76
C ILE A 13 26.61 -89.89 -7.45
N LEU A 14 27.77 -89.75 -8.11
CA LEU A 14 28.66 -88.60 -7.87
C LEU A 14 28.14 -87.28 -8.44
N LEU A 15 27.27 -87.31 -9.46
CA LEU A 15 26.77 -86.10 -10.13
C LEU A 15 25.32 -85.78 -9.80
N THR A 16 24.61 -86.61 -9.02
CA THR A 16 23.23 -86.35 -8.63
C THR A 16 23.12 -85.02 -7.86
N ASP A 17 23.93 -84.83 -6.83
CA ASP A 17 23.89 -83.63 -5.99
C ASP A 17 24.20 -82.35 -6.77
N ASP A 18 25.19 -82.40 -7.68
CA ASP A 18 25.54 -81.29 -8.56
C ASP A 18 24.44 -80.97 -9.56
N ARG A 19 23.75 -81.99 -10.08
CA ARG A 19 22.60 -81.81 -10.99
C ARG A 19 21.41 -81.22 -10.27
N GLU A 20 21.09 -81.73 -9.08
CA GLU A 20 20.02 -81.17 -8.23
C GLU A 20 20.31 -79.72 -7.85
N TYR A 21 21.56 -79.39 -7.52
CA TYR A 21 21.99 -78.02 -7.26
C TYR A 21 21.83 -77.14 -8.50
N ALA A 22 22.31 -77.57 -9.66
CA ALA A 22 22.20 -76.82 -10.91
C ALA A 22 20.75 -76.60 -11.35
N GLU A 23 19.88 -77.60 -11.18
CA GLU A 23 18.44 -77.50 -11.42
C GLU A 23 17.79 -76.49 -10.46
N SER A 24 18.20 -76.48 -9.19
CA SER A 24 17.69 -75.51 -8.22
C SER A 24 18.06 -74.06 -8.57
N ILE A 25 19.27 -73.83 -9.09
CA ILE A 25 19.72 -72.50 -9.54
C ILE A 25 18.97 -72.11 -10.81
N THR A 26 18.83 -73.02 -11.77
CA THR A 26 18.08 -72.79 -13.01
C THR A 26 16.63 -72.42 -12.70
N HIS A 27 16.01 -73.13 -11.75
CA HIS A 27 14.66 -72.81 -11.29
C HIS A 27 14.57 -71.41 -10.67
N LYS A 28 15.51 -71.04 -9.78
CA LYS A 28 15.56 -69.70 -9.18
C LYS A 28 15.74 -68.60 -10.24
N ILE A 29 16.58 -68.82 -11.25
CA ILE A 29 16.78 -67.87 -12.36
C ILE A 29 15.49 -67.71 -13.16
N ASN A 30 14.84 -68.81 -13.53
CA ASN A 30 13.58 -68.77 -14.29
C ASN A 30 12.49 -67.99 -13.54
N VAL A 31 12.37 -68.20 -12.22
CA VAL A 31 11.42 -67.45 -11.38
C VAL A 31 11.75 -65.94 -11.35
N LEU A 32 13.03 -65.57 -11.26
CA LEU A 32 13.46 -64.17 -11.32
C LEU A 32 13.17 -63.55 -12.70
N GLU A 33 13.47 -64.26 -13.78
CA GLU A 33 13.17 -63.81 -15.14
C GLU A 33 11.67 -63.58 -15.34
N GLU A 34 10.82 -64.47 -14.80
CA GLU A 34 9.37 -64.34 -14.87
C GLU A 34 8.89 -63.11 -14.10
N ILE A 35 9.42 -62.87 -12.88
CA ILE A 35 9.12 -61.66 -12.10
C ILE A 35 9.53 -60.38 -12.84
N LEU A 36 10.69 -60.38 -13.53
CA LEU A 36 11.20 -59.22 -14.27
C LEU A 36 10.44 -58.97 -15.58
N ARG A 37 10.02 -60.03 -16.28
CA ARG A 37 9.26 -59.92 -17.54
C ARG A 37 7.82 -59.49 -17.31
N GLU A 38 7.22 -59.94 -16.22
CA GLU A 38 5.83 -59.61 -15.90
C GLU A 38 5.74 -58.34 -15.08
N ARG A 39 5.30 -57.25 -15.72
CA ARG A 39 5.14 -55.94 -15.09
C ARG A 39 4.38 -55.98 -13.76
N HIS A 40 3.34 -56.81 -13.67
CA HIS A 40 2.54 -56.94 -12.44
C HIS A 40 3.37 -57.50 -11.26
N ARG A 41 4.10 -58.60 -11.48
CA ARG A 41 4.94 -59.24 -10.46
C ARG A 41 6.12 -58.38 -10.05
N LEU A 42 6.73 -57.68 -11.00
CA LEU A 42 7.75 -56.67 -10.69
C LEU A 42 7.17 -55.55 -9.83
N SER A 43 5.99 -55.04 -10.20
CA SER A 43 5.31 -53.97 -9.47
C SER A 43 5.04 -54.39 -8.03
N GLU A 44 4.58 -55.62 -7.77
CA GLU A 44 4.34 -56.10 -6.38
C GLU A 44 5.59 -56.03 -5.50
N LYS A 45 6.78 -56.24 -6.08
CA LYS A 45 8.06 -56.19 -5.35
C LYS A 45 8.61 -54.78 -5.21
N VAL A 46 8.43 -53.93 -6.22
CA VAL A 46 9.05 -52.59 -6.29
C VAL A 46 8.15 -51.50 -5.70
N THR A 47 6.82 -51.65 -5.78
CA THR A 47 5.86 -50.63 -5.30
C THR A 47 6.04 -50.31 -3.81
N PRO A 48 6.24 -51.29 -2.90
CA PRO A 48 6.47 -50.98 -1.49
C PRO A 48 7.71 -50.10 -1.27
N ILE A 49 8.80 -50.36 -2.02
CA ILE A 49 10.06 -49.61 -1.94
C ILE A 49 9.84 -48.18 -2.46
N ILE A 50 9.20 -48.03 -3.63
CA ILE A 50 8.88 -46.71 -4.18
C ILE A 50 7.98 -45.93 -3.22
N LYS A 51 7.01 -46.60 -2.59
CA LYS A 51 6.10 -45.95 -1.64
C LYS A 51 6.84 -45.44 -0.41
N GLU A 52 7.74 -46.24 0.15
CA GLU A 52 8.60 -45.83 1.28
C GLU A 52 9.47 -44.63 0.91
N GLU A 53 10.14 -44.67 -0.25
CA GLU A 53 10.94 -43.56 -0.76
C GLU A 53 10.12 -42.29 -1.01
N LEU A 54 8.90 -42.42 -1.55
CA LEU A 54 8.00 -41.29 -1.75
C LEU A 54 7.48 -40.72 -0.43
N GLU A 55 7.23 -41.56 0.57
CA GLU A 55 6.84 -41.12 1.91
C GLU A 55 7.98 -40.38 2.60
N GLU A 56 9.21 -40.85 2.47
CA GLU A 56 10.40 -40.16 2.99
C GLU A 56 10.66 -38.85 2.25
N PHE A 57 10.64 -38.86 0.92
CA PHE A 57 10.75 -37.66 0.09
C PHE A 57 9.68 -36.63 0.49
N SER A 58 8.41 -37.05 0.63
CA SER A 58 7.32 -36.17 1.02
C SER A 58 7.53 -35.55 2.41
N LYS A 59 8.13 -36.27 3.36
CA LYS A 59 8.49 -35.72 4.68
C LYS A 59 9.61 -34.68 4.57
N ASN A 60 10.52 -34.86 3.61
CA ASN A 60 11.67 -33.98 3.41
C ASN A 60 11.40 -32.80 2.47
N ILE A 61 10.27 -32.76 1.75
CA ILE A 61 9.87 -31.64 0.86
C ILE A 61 10.07 -30.25 1.51
N PRO A 62 9.60 -29.98 2.76
CA PRO A 62 9.80 -28.66 3.37
C PRO A 62 11.26 -28.26 3.54
N LYS A 63 12.15 -29.25 3.77
CA LYS A 63 13.58 -29.04 3.96
C LYS A 63 14.32 -28.92 2.62
N ASP A 64 14.03 -29.81 1.68
CA ASP A 64 14.81 -29.94 0.45
C ASP A 64 14.30 -29.01 -0.66
N LEU A 65 12.98 -28.90 -0.82
CA LEU A 65 12.37 -28.02 -1.81
C LEU A 65 11.98 -26.66 -1.24
N GLY A 66 11.76 -26.54 0.07
CA GLY A 66 11.37 -25.28 0.71
C GLY A 66 12.26 -24.08 0.32
N PRO A 67 13.61 -24.19 0.40
CA PRO A 67 14.50 -23.10 -0.03
C PRO A 67 14.38 -22.76 -1.52
N VAL A 68 14.28 -23.77 -2.39
CA VAL A 68 14.16 -23.60 -3.84
C VAL A 68 12.83 -22.93 -4.21
N ILE A 69 11.73 -23.37 -3.60
CA ILE A 69 10.41 -22.77 -3.77
C ILE A 69 10.42 -21.32 -3.28
N THR A 70 11.00 -21.06 -2.11
CA THR A 70 11.08 -19.71 -1.54
C THR A 70 11.87 -18.77 -2.45
N GLU A 71 13.02 -19.22 -2.96
CA GLU A 71 13.83 -18.40 -3.86
C GLU A 71 13.13 -18.15 -5.18
N SER A 72 12.48 -19.18 -5.74
CA SER A 72 11.67 -19.05 -6.96
C SER A 72 10.54 -18.03 -6.78
N LEU A 73 9.83 -18.08 -5.64
CA LEU A 73 8.78 -17.12 -5.30
C LEU A 73 9.33 -15.70 -5.16
N LYS A 74 10.48 -15.51 -4.51
CA LYS A 74 11.14 -14.19 -4.40
C LYS A 74 11.47 -13.61 -5.77
N VAL A 75 12.02 -14.42 -6.67
CA VAL A 75 12.33 -14.01 -8.04
C VAL A 75 11.06 -13.64 -8.79
N GLN A 76 10.00 -14.44 -8.67
CA GLN A 76 8.70 -14.14 -9.30
C GLN A 76 8.09 -12.84 -8.75
N ILE A 77 8.07 -12.63 -7.43
CA ILE A 77 7.58 -11.37 -6.83
C ILE A 77 8.38 -10.17 -7.33
N LYS A 78 9.72 -10.31 -7.46
CA LYS A 78 10.58 -9.23 -7.95
C LYS A 78 10.33 -8.90 -9.42
N ASN A 79 10.00 -9.89 -10.23
CA ASN A 79 9.79 -9.74 -11.68
C ASN A 79 8.35 -9.33 -12.03
N SER A 80 7.37 -9.74 -11.21
CA SER A 80 5.93 -9.48 -11.41
C SER A 80 5.37 -8.51 -10.37
N LYS A 81 6.10 -7.41 -10.11
CA LYS A 81 5.71 -6.43 -9.08
C LYS A 81 4.31 -5.87 -9.30
N ASP A 82 3.97 -5.54 -10.54
CA ASP A 82 2.71 -4.85 -10.84
C ASP A 82 1.49 -5.77 -10.59
N GLU A 83 1.56 -7.03 -11.02
CA GLU A 83 0.51 -8.03 -10.75
C GLU A 83 0.35 -8.32 -9.25
N VAL A 84 1.47 -8.40 -8.52
CA VAL A 84 1.45 -8.60 -7.06
C VAL A 84 0.85 -7.37 -6.36
N VAL A 85 1.21 -6.16 -6.79
CA VAL A 85 0.64 -4.92 -6.26
C VAL A 85 -0.86 -4.85 -6.54
N GLU A 86 -1.30 -5.15 -7.76
CA GLU A 86 -2.71 -5.14 -8.15
C GLU A 86 -3.54 -6.14 -7.32
N ALA A 87 -3.01 -7.34 -7.09
CA ALA A 87 -3.66 -8.34 -6.25
C ALA A 87 -3.73 -7.93 -4.77
N LEU A 88 -2.71 -7.24 -4.25
CA LEU A 88 -2.64 -6.81 -2.86
C LEU A 88 -3.37 -5.50 -2.59
N TYR A 89 -3.55 -4.63 -3.60
CA TYR A 89 -4.10 -3.28 -3.43
C TYR A 89 -5.47 -3.27 -2.75
N PRO A 90 -6.46 -4.13 -3.11
CA PRO A 90 -7.75 -4.17 -2.42
C PRO A 90 -7.64 -4.59 -0.95
N ILE A 91 -6.66 -5.44 -0.62
CA ILE A 91 -6.42 -5.93 0.74
C ILE A 91 -5.78 -4.82 1.57
N LEU A 92 -4.76 -4.17 1.03
CA LEU A 92 -4.11 -3.00 1.64
C LEU A 92 -5.12 -1.88 1.89
N GLY A 93 -5.95 -1.54 0.90
CA GLY A 93 -7.01 -0.53 1.04
C GLY A 93 -8.02 -0.88 2.14
N LYS A 94 -8.46 -2.14 2.23
CA LYS A 94 -9.33 -2.60 3.32
C LYS A 94 -8.63 -2.51 4.68
N MET A 95 -7.35 -2.84 4.76
CA MET A 95 -6.56 -2.76 5.99
C MET A 95 -6.36 -1.31 6.44
N ILE A 96 -5.98 -0.42 5.53
CA ILE A 96 -5.84 1.02 5.79
C ILE A 96 -7.17 1.60 6.27
N LYS A 97 -8.27 1.32 5.55
CA LYS A 97 -9.61 1.76 5.96
C LYS A 97 -10.00 1.24 7.35
N LYS A 98 -9.68 -0.02 7.65
CA LYS A 98 -9.95 -0.61 8.97
C LYS A 98 -9.09 0.03 10.06
N TYR A 99 -7.81 0.27 9.79
CA TYR A 99 -6.90 0.94 10.71
C TYR A 99 -7.39 2.35 11.03
N ILE A 100 -7.71 3.15 10.00
CA ILE A 100 -8.28 4.49 10.15
C ILE A 100 -9.59 4.43 10.95
N SER A 101 -10.50 3.52 10.60
CA SER A 101 -11.77 3.37 11.33
C SER A 101 -11.55 3.00 12.80
N GLN A 102 -10.51 2.22 13.11
CA GLN A 102 -10.17 1.84 14.48
C GLN A 102 -9.56 3.03 15.24
N GLU A 103 -8.65 3.79 14.63
CA GLU A 103 -8.10 5.00 15.23
C GLU A 103 -9.18 6.05 15.48
N ILE A 104 -10.08 6.28 14.53
CA ILE A 104 -11.27 7.14 14.71
C ILE A 104 -12.11 6.65 15.89
N LYS A 105 -12.29 5.33 16.04
CA LYS A 105 -13.03 4.76 17.16
C LYS A 105 -12.32 4.99 18.49
N VAL A 106 -11.01 4.78 18.56
CA VAL A 106 -10.19 5.01 19.77
C VAL A 106 -10.21 6.50 20.14
N LEU A 107 -10.06 7.39 19.16
CA LEU A 107 -10.22 8.83 19.34
C LEU A 107 -11.63 9.15 19.86
N SER A 108 -12.67 8.59 19.25
CA SER A 108 -14.07 8.78 19.71
C SER A 108 -14.28 8.27 21.14
N GLU A 109 -13.67 7.16 21.52
CA GLU A 109 -13.72 6.62 22.89
C GLU A 109 -13.00 7.54 23.89
N GLN A 110 -11.84 8.08 23.52
CA GLN A 110 -11.12 9.09 24.31
C GLN A 110 -11.92 10.39 24.43
N VAL A 111 -12.54 10.83 23.34
CA VAL A 111 -13.43 12.00 23.30
C VAL A 111 -14.62 11.80 24.22
N ASN A 112 -15.29 10.65 24.15
CA ASN A 112 -16.42 10.32 25.02
C ASN A 112 -16.03 10.29 26.50
N LYS A 113 -14.79 9.87 26.80
CA LYS A 113 -14.26 9.86 28.16
C LYS A 113 -14.00 11.29 28.67
N THR A 114 -13.31 12.11 27.88
CA THR A 114 -13.03 13.53 28.20
C THR A 114 -14.31 14.39 28.23
N ALA A 115 -15.28 14.11 27.37
CA ALA A 115 -16.57 14.79 27.32
C ALA A 115 -17.45 14.47 28.53
N LYS A 116 -17.38 13.24 29.06
CA LYS A 116 -18.02 12.88 30.34
C LYS A 116 -17.36 13.58 31.53
N ASP A 117 -16.05 13.81 31.47
CA ASP A 117 -15.30 14.49 32.53
C ASP A 117 -15.41 16.03 32.48
N THR A 118 -15.87 16.63 31.37
CA THR A 118 -16.01 18.11 31.17
C THR A 118 -17.45 18.63 31.16
N LEU A 119 -18.31 18.10 32.05
CA LEU A 119 -19.56 18.75 32.44
C LEU A 119 -19.34 20.03 33.29
N SER A 120 -18.42 20.90 32.88
CA SER A 120 -18.18 22.20 33.51
C SER A 120 -18.01 23.26 32.42
N ILE A 121 -18.97 24.19 32.33
CA ILE A 121 -18.93 25.52 31.69
C ILE A 121 -18.64 25.56 30.15
N GLN A 122 -17.72 24.77 29.61
CA GLN A 122 -17.35 24.70 28.20
C GLN A 122 -18.44 24.08 27.30
N GLY A 123 -19.16 23.05 27.79
CA GLY A 123 -20.28 22.45 27.05
C GLY A 123 -21.47 23.40 26.81
N LEU A 124 -21.70 24.36 27.72
CA LEU A 124 -22.76 25.37 27.56
C LEU A 124 -22.36 26.44 26.52
N LYS A 125 -21.09 26.86 26.52
CA LYS A 125 -20.54 27.79 25.53
C LYS A 125 -20.55 27.17 24.12
N ARG A 126 -20.27 25.87 24.01
CA ARG A 126 -20.31 25.11 22.75
C ARG A 126 -21.73 24.97 22.19
N LYS A 127 -22.72 24.69 23.06
CA LYS A 127 -24.13 24.64 22.66
C LYS A 127 -24.63 25.99 22.12
N MET A 128 -24.20 27.10 22.73
CA MET A 128 -24.50 28.44 22.20
C MET A 128 -23.80 28.71 20.86
N LYS A 129 -22.55 28.27 20.69
CA LYS A 129 -21.79 28.44 19.44
C LYS A 129 -22.43 27.65 18.29
N SER A 130 -22.80 26.39 18.50
CA SER A 130 -23.50 25.56 17.49
C SER A 130 -24.84 26.15 17.03
N ILE A 131 -25.61 26.74 17.94
CA ILE A 131 -26.88 27.42 17.60
C ILE A 131 -26.62 28.71 16.81
N PHE A 132 -25.52 29.41 17.10
CA PHE A 132 -25.18 30.68 16.44
C PHE A 132 -24.49 30.49 15.07
N THR A 133 -23.71 29.43 14.91
CA THR A 133 -22.94 29.14 13.68
C THR A 133 -23.63 28.15 12.74
N GLY A 134 -24.70 27.47 13.18
CA GLY A 134 -25.46 26.52 12.34
C GLY A 134 -24.76 25.18 12.09
N VAL A 135 -23.59 24.96 12.70
CA VAL A 135 -22.75 23.75 12.53
C VAL A 135 -23.05 22.77 13.67
N SER A 136 -23.09 21.47 13.37
CA SER A 136 -23.44 20.44 14.36
C SER A 136 -22.38 20.31 15.46
N GLU A 137 -22.79 19.91 16.67
CA GLU A 137 -21.86 19.75 17.80
C GLU A 137 -20.73 18.74 17.49
N ASN A 138 -21.01 17.75 16.65
CA ASN A 138 -20.04 16.73 16.24
C ASN A 138 -18.98 17.27 15.26
N GLU A 139 -19.36 18.17 14.36
CA GLU A 139 -18.42 18.82 13.44
C GLU A 139 -17.46 19.74 14.20
N ILE A 140 -17.94 20.46 15.22
CA ILE A 140 -17.10 21.29 16.11
C ILE A 140 -16.11 20.42 16.91
N ILE A 141 -16.46 19.18 17.22
CA ILE A 141 -15.60 18.27 17.99
C ILE A 141 -14.55 17.58 17.10
N ILE A 142 -14.90 17.22 15.86
CA ILE A 142 -13.97 16.62 14.88
C ILE A 142 -12.93 17.64 14.45
N SER A 143 -13.37 18.89 14.27
CA SER A 143 -12.52 19.99 13.88
C SER A 143 -11.40 20.21 14.93
N ASP A 144 -11.73 20.23 16.23
CA ASP A 144 -10.79 20.40 17.37
C ASP A 144 -9.70 19.30 17.53
N LEU A 145 -9.74 18.18 16.79
CA LEU A 145 -8.89 16.99 17.04
C LEU A 145 -7.84 16.70 15.97
N GLY A 146 -8.01 17.22 14.76
CA GLY A 146 -7.01 17.12 13.71
C GLY A 146 -6.53 18.52 13.33
N ASN A 147 -5.31 18.84 13.75
CA ASN A 147 -4.73 20.15 13.51
C ASN A 147 -4.36 20.29 12.04
N ALA A 148 -5.30 20.76 11.23
CA ALA A 148 -4.99 21.26 9.90
C ALA A 148 -3.91 22.33 10.02
N LYS A 149 -2.93 22.28 9.12
CA LYS A 149 -1.84 23.25 9.13
C LYS A 149 -1.48 23.64 7.71
N VAL A 150 -1.43 24.95 7.47
CA VAL A 150 -0.86 25.51 6.25
C VAL A 150 0.64 25.33 6.29
N GLU A 151 1.17 24.57 5.34
CA GLU A 151 2.60 24.30 5.23
C GLU A 151 3.27 25.23 4.22
N GLN A 152 2.58 25.51 3.11
CA GLN A 152 3.10 26.34 2.02
C GLN A 152 1.98 27.16 1.39
N VAL A 153 2.33 28.34 0.89
CA VAL A 153 1.46 29.21 0.12
C VAL A 153 2.21 29.77 -1.08
N PHE A 154 1.55 29.79 -2.23
CA PHE A 154 2.08 30.37 -3.45
C PHE A 154 1.08 31.38 -4.00
N VAL A 155 1.56 32.56 -4.37
CA VAL A 155 0.80 33.57 -5.12
C VAL A 155 1.29 33.52 -6.56
N ILE A 156 0.43 33.09 -7.47
CA ILE A 156 0.80 32.74 -8.85
C ILE A 156 -0.02 33.57 -9.83
N GLU A 157 0.65 34.20 -10.80
CA GLU A 157 -0.01 34.97 -11.85
C GLU A 157 -0.90 34.08 -12.71
N LYS A 158 -2.13 34.53 -12.97
CA LYS A 158 -3.06 33.79 -13.84
C LYS A 158 -2.58 33.82 -15.29
N GLY A 159 -2.63 32.67 -15.93
CA GLY A 159 -2.28 32.50 -17.34
C GLY A 159 -0.80 32.19 -17.57
N SER A 160 0.12 33.01 -17.03
CA SER A 160 1.56 32.80 -17.21
C SER A 160 2.14 31.71 -16.31
N GLY A 161 1.58 31.54 -15.10
CA GLY A 161 2.10 30.66 -14.07
C GLY A 161 3.34 31.16 -13.35
N ILE A 162 3.67 32.45 -13.53
CA ILE A 162 4.80 33.11 -12.85
C ILE A 162 4.51 33.15 -11.34
N LEU A 163 5.48 32.71 -10.54
CA LEU A 163 5.44 32.85 -9.09
C LEU A 163 5.71 34.30 -8.69
N ILE A 164 4.70 34.95 -8.13
CA ILE A 164 4.78 36.35 -7.67
C ILE A 164 5.40 36.41 -6.26
N GLY A 165 5.06 35.45 -5.41
CA GLY A 165 5.59 35.34 -4.05
C GLY A 165 5.20 34.03 -3.39
N SER A 166 5.95 33.66 -2.35
CA SER A 166 5.76 32.39 -1.65
C SER A 166 5.88 32.53 -0.14
N PHE A 167 5.27 31.60 0.58
CA PHE A 167 5.51 31.38 2.01
C PHE A 167 5.71 29.90 2.27
N HIS A 168 6.69 29.55 3.09
CA HIS A 168 6.97 28.19 3.50
C HIS A 168 7.57 28.16 4.90
N LEU A 169 7.20 27.17 5.70
CA LEU A 169 7.75 26.97 7.06
C LEU A 169 9.08 26.18 7.06
N LYS A 170 9.37 25.44 5.99
CA LYS A 170 10.60 24.68 5.77
C LYS A 170 11.01 24.81 4.31
N GLU A 171 12.31 24.84 4.05
CA GLU A 171 12.86 24.90 2.69
C GLU A 171 12.34 23.71 1.86
N THR A 172 11.80 24.00 0.69
CA THR A 172 11.11 23.04 -0.18
C THR A 172 11.74 22.99 -1.56
N VAL A 173 11.23 22.09 -2.40
CA VAL A 173 11.57 21.99 -3.83
C VAL A 173 11.41 23.35 -4.52
N ASP A 174 12.14 23.55 -5.62
CA ASP A 174 12.08 24.74 -6.48
C ASP A 174 10.64 25.25 -6.69
N GLN A 175 10.39 26.46 -6.20
CA GLN A 175 9.06 27.07 -6.11
C GLN A 175 8.52 27.47 -7.50
N ASP A 176 9.41 27.89 -8.40
CA ASP A 176 9.05 28.26 -9.77
C ASP A 176 8.61 27.02 -10.55
N MET A 177 9.21 25.86 -10.25
CA MET A 177 8.75 24.59 -10.80
C MET A 177 7.36 24.22 -10.29
N ILE A 178 7.07 24.41 -9.00
CA ILE A 178 5.75 24.13 -8.42
C ILE A 178 4.69 25.05 -9.03
N SER A 179 4.97 26.34 -9.21
CA SER A 179 4.00 27.27 -9.82
C SER A 179 3.67 26.91 -11.26
N GLY A 180 4.68 26.54 -12.05
CA GLY A 180 4.52 26.06 -13.42
C GLY A 180 3.68 24.78 -13.47
N MET A 181 3.95 23.82 -12.59
CA MET A 181 3.19 22.57 -12.48
C MET A 181 1.71 22.82 -12.14
N LEU A 182 1.43 23.63 -11.10
CA LEU A 182 0.06 23.94 -10.68
C LEU A 182 -0.73 24.65 -11.79
N THR A 183 -0.08 25.58 -12.50
CA THR A 183 -0.70 26.29 -13.63
C THR A 183 -1.02 25.33 -14.77
N ALA A 184 -0.11 24.41 -15.09
CA ALA A 184 -0.34 23.41 -16.12
C ALA A 184 -1.49 22.46 -15.75
N ILE A 185 -1.53 21.95 -14.52
CA ILE A 185 -2.63 21.08 -14.05
C ILE A 185 -3.96 21.83 -14.13
N LYS A 186 -4.03 23.05 -13.61
CA LYS A 186 -5.23 23.90 -13.67
C LYS A 186 -5.70 24.10 -15.12
N GLY A 187 -4.78 24.49 -16.01
CA GLY A 187 -5.08 24.71 -17.43
C GLY A 187 -5.59 23.46 -18.13
N PHE A 188 -4.93 22.30 -17.93
CA PHE A 188 -5.37 21.04 -18.52
C PHE A 188 -6.77 20.61 -18.05
N VAL A 189 -7.07 20.78 -16.77
CA VAL A 189 -8.40 20.46 -16.23
C VAL A 189 -9.45 21.38 -16.84
N GLU A 190 -9.24 22.69 -16.83
CA GLU A 190 -10.20 23.67 -17.35
C GLU A 190 -10.44 23.49 -18.85
N ASP A 191 -9.40 23.22 -19.63
CA ASP A 191 -9.49 22.93 -21.06
C ASP A 191 -10.25 21.62 -21.35
N ALA A 192 -10.08 20.59 -20.52
CA ALA A 192 -10.74 19.31 -20.68
C ALA A 192 -12.25 19.39 -20.46
N PHE A 193 -12.69 20.18 -19.47
CA PHE A 193 -14.10 20.25 -19.10
C PHE A 193 -14.90 21.30 -19.88
N LYS A 194 -14.26 22.25 -20.60
CA LYS A 194 -14.91 23.27 -21.48
C LYS A 194 -16.10 24.02 -20.87
N GLN A 195 -16.24 24.00 -19.54
CA GLN A 195 -17.31 24.67 -18.82
C GLN A 195 -16.76 25.99 -18.30
N SER A 196 -17.21 27.09 -18.90
CA SER A 196 -16.70 28.44 -18.69
C SER A 196 -16.99 29.06 -17.31
N ASN A 197 -17.38 28.24 -16.32
CA ASN A 197 -17.83 28.75 -15.02
C ASN A 197 -17.42 27.86 -13.83
N HIS A 198 -16.53 26.89 -14.03
CA HIS A 198 -16.00 26.04 -12.97
C HIS A 198 -14.47 26.08 -13.03
N ASP A 199 -13.86 26.60 -11.96
CA ASP A 199 -12.41 26.58 -11.77
C ASP A 199 -12.02 25.37 -10.91
N LEU A 200 -10.83 24.83 -11.13
CA LEU A 200 -10.24 23.83 -10.23
C LEU A 200 -10.06 24.44 -8.83
N GLN A 201 -10.68 23.83 -7.81
CA GLN A 201 -10.69 24.33 -6.43
C GLN A 201 -9.62 23.66 -5.54
N SER A 202 -9.43 22.35 -5.64
CA SER A 202 -8.42 21.65 -4.85
C SER A 202 -7.77 20.50 -5.61
N ILE A 203 -6.57 20.11 -5.15
CA ILE A 203 -5.79 18.98 -5.64
C ILE A 203 -5.37 18.14 -4.44
N GLU A 204 -5.85 16.90 -4.37
CA GLU A 204 -5.43 15.93 -3.36
C GLU A 204 -4.07 15.29 -3.74
N TYR A 205 -3.13 15.29 -2.80
CA TYR A 205 -1.81 14.67 -2.96
C TYR A 205 -1.36 13.98 -1.65
N ASP A 206 -1.57 12.67 -1.58
CA ASP A 206 -1.20 11.81 -0.44
C ASP A 206 -1.74 12.34 0.91
N LEU A 207 -0.89 12.94 1.73
CA LEU A 207 -1.24 13.51 3.04
C LEU A 207 -1.47 15.03 3.01
N TYR A 208 -1.47 15.62 1.81
CA TYR A 208 -1.65 17.05 1.59
C TYR A 208 -2.84 17.30 0.67
N GLU A 209 -3.48 18.45 0.87
CA GLU A 209 -4.45 19.00 -0.05
C GLU A 209 -4.03 20.41 -0.44
N ILE A 210 -3.97 20.68 -1.74
CA ILE A 210 -3.61 21.99 -2.28
C ILE A 210 -4.90 22.70 -2.69
N HIS A 211 -5.25 23.76 -1.98
CA HIS A 211 -6.42 24.59 -2.24
C HIS A 211 -6.05 25.76 -3.16
N LEU A 212 -6.85 26.00 -4.20
CA LEU A 212 -6.62 26.99 -5.25
C LEU A 212 -7.71 28.06 -5.21
N HIS A 213 -7.39 29.21 -4.62
CA HIS A 213 -8.34 30.34 -4.55
C HIS A 213 -8.05 31.35 -5.64
N ASN A 214 -9.03 31.51 -6.54
CA ASN A 214 -8.94 32.29 -7.75
C ASN A 214 -9.28 33.78 -7.52
N PHE A 215 -8.37 34.69 -7.88
CA PHE A 215 -8.61 36.14 -7.90
C PHE A 215 -8.52 36.70 -9.32
N HIS A 216 -8.68 38.02 -9.51
CA HIS A 216 -8.73 38.59 -10.87
C HIS A 216 -7.41 38.44 -11.65
N LYS A 217 -6.26 38.76 -11.04
CA LYS A 217 -4.94 38.74 -11.70
C LYS A 217 -4.07 37.53 -11.35
N TYR A 218 -4.33 36.90 -10.21
CA TYR A 218 -3.53 35.81 -9.68
C TYR A 218 -4.44 34.80 -8.97
N TYR A 219 -3.88 33.68 -8.54
CA TYR A 219 -4.54 32.77 -7.62
C TYR A 219 -3.58 32.44 -6.47
N ILE A 220 -4.15 32.08 -5.33
CA ILE A 220 -3.41 31.63 -4.16
C ILE A 220 -3.54 30.12 -4.07
N ALA A 221 -2.40 29.42 -4.09
CA ALA A 221 -2.33 27.99 -3.86
C ALA A 221 -1.83 27.72 -2.43
N THR A 222 -2.66 27.11 -1.59
CA THR A 222 -2.33 26.80 -0.19
C THR A 222 -2.22 25.30 -0.01
N ALA A 223 -1.04 24.80 0.36
CA ALA A 223 -0.84 23.40 0.73
C ALA A 223 -1.15 23.21 2.22
N VAL A 224 -2.15 22.38 2.50
CA VAL A 224 -2.62 22.05 3.85
C VAL A 224 -2.33 20.59 4.15
N SER A 225 -1.87 20.31 5.36
CA SER A 225 -1.74 18.94 5.90
C SER A 225 -2.72 18.71 7.04
N GLY A 226 -3.09 17.44 7.28
CA GLY A 226 -4.00 17.05 8.35
C GLY A 226 -5.45 16.89 7.88
N THR A 227 -6.39 16.77 8.83
CA THR A 227 -7.81 16.64 8.48
C THR A 227 -8.40 18.00 8.16
N PHE A 228 -8.70 18.23 6.89
CA PHE A 228 -9.35 19.45 6.42
C PHE A 228 -10.86 19.23 6.33
N THR A 229 -11.63 20.04 7.03
CA THR A 229 -13.11 19.97 7.04
C THR A 229 -13.68 21.15 6.25
N GLU A 230 -14.94 21.05 5.81
CA GLU A 230 -15.64 22.14 5.09
C GLU A 230 -15.62 23.47 5.87
N THR A 231 -15.70 23.43 7.21
CA THR A 231 -15.56 24.64 8.06
C THR A 231 -14.18 25.27 7.92
N LEU A 232 -13.12 24.47 7.87
CA LEU A 232 -11.75 24.95 7.73
C LEU A 232 -11.45 25.47 6.34
N GLU A 233 -12.04 24.87 5.31
CA GLU A 233 -12.01 25.35 3.94
C GLU A 233 -12.58 26.76 3.84
N ASN A 234 -13.77 26.97 4.42
CA ASN A 234 -14.39 28.30 4.49
C ASN A 234 -13.54 29.31 5.28
N GLU A 235 -12.89 28.89 6.37
CA GLU A 235 -11.96 29.77 7.12
C GLU A 235 -10.74 30.15 6.27
N LEU A 236 -10.16 29.20 5.55
CA LEU A 236 -9.03 29.45 4.66
C LEU A 236 -9.42 30.35 3.49
N GLU A 237 -10.61 30.17 2.92
CA GLU A 237 -11.13 31.02 1.84
C GLU A 237 -11.28 32.46 2.28
N ASN A 238 -11.97 32.69 3.41
CA ASN A 238 -12.12 34.02 3.99
C ASN A 238 -10.76 34.64 4.32
N PHE A 239 -9.82 33.86 4.86
CA PHE A 239 -8.48 34.35 5.14
C PHE A 239 -7.72 34.75 3.87
N ASN A 240 -7.75 33.91 2.84
CA ASN A 240 -7.12 34.20 1.55
C ASN A 240 -7.74 35.43 0.88
N LEU A 241 -9.05 35.66 1.07
CA LEU A 241 -9.73 36.88 0.62
C LEU A 241 -9.21 38.12 1.36
N GLU A 242 -9.05 38.07 2.69
CA GLU A 242 -8.45 39.18 3.46
C GLU A 242 -7.03 39.49 3.00
N VAL A 243 -6.19 38.46 2.84
CA VAL A 243 -4.81 38.59 2.35
C VAL A 243 -4.82 39.24 0.95
N SER A 244 -5.71 38.78 0.07
CA SER A 244 -5.87 39.34 -1.28
C SER A 244 -6.27 40.82 -1.26
N GLN A 245 -7.17 41.23 -0.36
CA GLN A 245 -7.51 42.65 -0.19
C GLN A 245 -6.31 43.49 0.27
N GLU A 246 -5.46 42.96 1.15
CA GLU A 246 -4.24 43.64 1.57
C GLU A 246 -3.21 43.76 0.43
N ILE A 247 -2.99 42.68 -0.33
CA ILE A 247 -2.11 42.67 -1.51
C ILE A 247 -2.53 43.77 -2.49
N ASN A 248 -3.82 43.86 -2.80
CA ASN A 248 -4.35 44.84 -3.74
C ASN A 248 -4.31 46.28 -3.18
N LYS A 249 -4.58 46.48 -1.89
CA LYS A 249 -4.52 47.82 -1.26
C LYS A 249 -3.11 48.40 -1.22
N LYS A 250 -2.10 47.55 -1.05
CA LYS A 250 -0.69 47.92 -0.91
C LYS A 250 0.09 47.80 -2.24
N ASP A 251 -0.57 47.39 -3.31
CA ASP A 251 0.00 47.17 -4.66
C ASP A 251 1.26 46.30 -4.65
N LEU A 252 1.19 45.15 -3.98
CA LEU A 252 2.36 44.31 -3.69
C LEU A 252 2.69 43.30 -4.80
N LEU A 253 1.94 43.27 -5.90
CA LEU A 253 2.16 42.29 -6.97
C LEU A 253 3.49 42.51 -7.72
N ASP A 254 4.03 43.73 -7.69
CA ASP A 254 5.27 44.08 -8.38
C ASP A 254 6.52 43.94 -7.49
N SER A 255 6.37 43.61 -6.21
CA SER A 255 7.45 43.52 -5.24
C SER A 255 7.42 42.18 -4.49
N LYS A 256 8.24 41.23 -4.96
CA LYS A 256 8.31 39.88 -4.39
C LYS A 256 8.68 39.92 -2.92
N GLU A 257 9.68 40.70 -2.53
CA GLU A 257 10.14 40.77 -1.13
C GLU A 257 9.05 41.29 -0.19
N ALA A 258 8.33 42.35 -0.59
CA ALA A 258 7.27 42.93 0.24
C ALA A 258 6.03 42.01 0.32
N LEU A 259 5.75 41.27 -0.75
CA LEU A 259 4.70 40.26 -0.75
C LEU A 259 5.06 39.09 0.16
N GLU A 260 6.28 38.57 0.08
CA GLU A 260 6.74 37.47 0.93
C GLU A 260 6.75 37.84 2.41
N GLU A 261 7.10 39.09 2.76
CA GLU A 261 7.00 39.61 4.13
C GLU A 261 5.55 39.64 4.64
N LEU A 262 4.60 40.07 3.80
CA LEU A 262 3.18 40.04 4.13
C LEU A 262 2.69 38.59 4.32
N LEU A 263 3.01 37.69 3.40
CA LEU A 263 2.62 36.28 3.47
C LEU A 263 3.19 35.62 4.73
N LEU A 264 4.46 35.85 5.03
CA LEU A 264 5.11 35.36 6.26
C LEU A 264 4.37 35.86 7.50
N THR A 265 4.07 37.16 7.57
CA THR A 265 3.38 37.75 8.72
C THR A 265 1.98 37.19 8.91
N ARG A 266 1.23 37.02 7.83
CA ARG A 266 -0.16 36.57 7.87
C ARG A 266 -0.26 35.06 8.12
N TYR A 267 0.42 34.24 7.34
CA TYR A 267 0.28 32.77 7.41
C TYR A 267 1.03 32.14 8.58
N SER A 268 2.08 32.77 9.13
CA SER A 268 2.68 32.28 10.38
C SER A 268 1.79 32.52 11.60
N ALA A 269 0.94 33.54 11.55
CA ALA A 269 -0.04 33.85 12.59
C ALA A 269 -1.38 33.13 12.40
N LEU A 270 -1.59 32.47 11.26
CA LEU A 270 -2.82 31.74 10.97
C LEU A 270 -2.95 30.54 11.91
N LYS A 271 -4.00 30.60 12.72
CA LYS A 271 -4.48 29.47 13.51
C LYS A 271 -5.91 29.21 13.09
N PHE A 272 -6.16 28.02 12.57
CA PHE A 272 -7.51 27.54 12.35
C PHE A 272 -8.26 27.48 13.68
N SER A 273 -9.59 27.64 13.67
CA SER A 273 -10.40 27.74 14.88
C SER A 273 -10.35 26.53 15.83
N ASN A 274 -9.70 25.45 15.38
CA ASN A 274 -9.46 24.20 16.08
C ASN A 274 -8.11 24.11 16.80
N GLN A 275 -7.25 25.14 16.74
CA GLN A 275 -5.93 25.19 17.38
C GLN A 275 -5.88 26.07 18.64
#